data_AF-A0A410MJA8-F1
#
_entry.id   AF-A0A410MJA8-F1
#
_cell.length_a   1.000
_cell.length_b   1.000
_cell.length_c   1.000
_cell.angle_alpha   90.00
_cell.angle_beta   90.00
_cell.angle_gamma   90.00
#
_symmetry.space_group_name_H-M   'P 1'
#
loop_
_entity.id
_entity.type
_entity.pdbx_description
1 polymer ?
#
loop_
_entity_poly.entity_id
_entity_poly.type
_entity_poly.pdbx_seq_one_letter_code
_entity_poly.pdbx_strand_id
1 'polypeptide(L)'
;MNERGITLILLAEFTSTDKLFIRKSIKLFDDDTIVDRAWDRLEEGEYSVLNNNCEHFCNWCRSGLTGLNNDFQSTITDIYFNRIFSYKNIIENVVENE
;
A
#
# COMPACT_ATOMS: atom_id res chain seq x y z
N MET A 1 -13.94 -11.40 21.38
CA MET A 1 -12.90 -11.20 20.36
C MET A 1 -13.04 -9.77 19.87
N ASN A 2 -11.96 -9.01 19.77
CA ASN A 2 -12.03 -7.60 19.41
C ASN A 2 -12.32 -7.45 17.92
N GLU A 3 -13.48 -6.89 17.57
CA GLU A 3 -13.96 -6.64 16.20
C GLU A 3 -13.23 -5.49 15.47
N ARG A 4 -12.00 -5.13 15.88
CA ARG A 4 -11.34 -3.87 15.49
C ARG A 4 -9.96 -4.07 14.86
N GLY A 5 -9.79 -5.14 14.08
CA GLY A 5 -8.53 -5.43 13.40
C GLY A 5 -8.68 -5.88 11.95
N ILE A 6 -7.55 -6.14 11.31
CA ILE A 6 -7.52 -6.67 9.94
C ILE A 6 -8.00 -8.13 9.98
N THR A 7 -9.03 -8.44 9.18
CA THR A 7 -9.67 -9.76 9.16
C THR A 7 -9.81 -10.28 7.74
N LEU A 8 -9.88 -11.61 7.60
CA LEU A 8 -10.16 -12.28 6.35
C LEU A 8 -11.63 -12.68 6.31
N ILE A 9 -12.35 -12.22 5.29
CA ILE A 9 -13.74 -12.58 5.02
C ILE A 9 -13.94 -12.88 3.53
N LEU A 10 -15.05 -13.53 3.21
CA LEU A 10 -15.41 -13.79 1.81
C LEU A 10 -15.79 -12.49 1.10
N LEU A 11 -15.45 -12.37 -0.19
CA LEU A 11 -15.81 -11.18 -0.97
C LEU A 11 -17.33 -10.96 -1.00
N ALA A 12 -18.12 -12.03 -1.12
CA ALA A 12 -19.58 -11.94 -1.09
C ALA A 12 -20.13 -11.44 0.25
N GLU A 13 -19.46 -11.76 1.36
CA GLU A 13 -19.81 -11.25 2.69
C GLU A 13 -19.42 -9.78 2.82
N PHE A 14 -18.23 -9.41 2.35
CA PHE A 14 -17.76 -8.02 2.34
C PHE A 14 -18.65 -7.09 1.51
N THR A 15 -19.05 -7.52 0.31
CA THR A 15 -19.90 -6.71 -0.57
C THR A 15 -21.37 -6.74 -0.15
N SER A 16 -21.83 -7.83 0.47
CA SER A 16 -23.25 -8.07 0.75
C SER A 16 -24.10 -7.82 -0.51
N THR A 17 -24.88 -6.73 -0.56
CA THR A 17 -25.68 -6.30 -1.71
C THR A 17 -25.11 -5.11 -2.48
N ASP A 18 -24.00 -4.53 -2.01
CA ASP A 18 -23.41 -3.33 -2.56
C ASP A 18 -22.54 -3.60 -3.80
N LYS A 19 -22.40 -2.55 -4.63
CA LYS A 19 -21.56 -2.61 -5.83
C LYS A 19 -20.09 -2.44 -5.48
N LEU A 20 -19.25 -3.30 -6.05
CA LEU A 20 -17.80 -3.21 -5.95
C LEU A 20 -17.24 -2.28 -7.04
N PHE A 21 -16.36 -1.37 -6.66
CA PHE A 21 -15.62 -0.51 -7.58
C PHE A 21 -14.11 -0.76 -7.41
N ILE A 22 -13.40 -0.90 -8.52
CA ILE A 22 -11.94 -1.04 -8.51
C ILE A 22 -11.31 0.33 -8.75
N ARG A 23 -10.58 0.83 -7.75
CA ARG A 23 -9.80 2.06 -7.87
C ARG A 23 -8.38 1.73 -8.29
N LYS A 24 -7.85 2.44 -9.30
CA LYS A 24 -6.43 2.38 -9.64
C LYS A 24 -5.63 3.15 -8.60
N SER A 25 -4.56 2.54 -8.08
CA SER A 25 -3.58 3.16 -7.21
C SER A 25 -2.18 2.64 -7.53
N ILE A 26 -1.16 3.36 -7.04
CA ILE A 26 0.24 2.98 -7.18
C ILE A 26 0.43 1.52 -6.73
N LYS A 27 1.15 0.75 -7.55
CA LYS A 27 1.53 -0.65 -7.31
C LYS A 27 3.03 -0.75 -7.54
N LEU A 28 3.78 -1.01 -6.47
CA LEU A 28 5.24 -1.18 -6.51
C LEU A 28 5.68 -2.61 -6.25
N PHE A 29 4.78 -3.40 -5.67
CA PHE A 29 4.98 -4.83 -5.43
C PHE A 29 4.12 -5.66 -6.40
N ASP A 30 4.57 -6.87 -6.71
CA ASP A 30 3.78 -7.86 -7.44
C ASP A 30 2.59 -8.38 -6.61
N ASP A 31 1.68 -9.12 -7.23
CA ASP A 31 0.43 -9.52 -6.56
C ASP A 31 0.65 -10.48 -5.38
N ASP A 32 1.64 -11.39 -5.47
CA ASP A 32 1.94 -12.35 -4.41
C ASP A 32 2.50 -11.60 -3.18
N THR A 33 3.47 -10.72 -3.40
CA THR A 33 4.03 -9.86 -2.34
C THR A 33 2.96 -9.00 -1.67
N ILE A 34 1.98 -8.49 -2.43
CA ILE A 34 0.88 -7.68 -1.87
C ILE A 34 0.01 -8.51 -0.92
N VAL A 35 -0.31 -9.74 -1.34
CA VAL A 35 -1.12 -10.67 -0.54
C VAL A 35 -0.37 -11.07 0.72
N ASP A 36 0.91 -11.45 0.63
CA ASP A 36 1.74 -11.80 1.79
C ASP A 36 1.78 -10.67 2.83
N ARG A 37 1.97 -9.44 2.36
CA ARG A 37 1.95 -8.25 3.22
C ARG A 37 0.61 -8.05 3.93
N ALA A 38 -0.51 -8.35 3.26
CA ALA A 38 -1.83 -8.26 3.88
C ALA A 38 -2.02 -9.35 4.95
N TRP A 39 -1.53 -10.56 4.70
CA TRP A 39 -1.53 -11.68 5.65
C TRP A 39 -0.71 -11.38 6.91
N ASP A 40 0.47 -10.78 6.76
CA ASP A 40 1.37 -10.45 7.87
C ASP A 40 0.76 -9.52 8.91
N ARG A 41 -0.28 -8.77 8.54
CA ARG A 41 -0.96 -7.81 9.43
C ARG A 41 -2.33 -8.27 9.90
N LEU A 42 -2.71 -9.52 9.64
CA LEU A 42 -3.95 -10.08 10.21
C LEU A 42 -3.96 -9.90 11.73
N GLU A 43 -5.15 -9.62 12.27
CA GLU A 43 -5.40 -9.40 13.69
C GLU A 43 -4.75 -8.14 14.30
N GLU A 44 -4.01 -7.33 13.53
CA GLU A 44 -3.48 -6.05 14.01
C GLU A 44 -4.63 -5.10 14.38
N GLY A 45 -4.59 -4.56 15.60
CA GLY A 45 -5.75 -4.00 16.30
C GLY A 45 -5.79 -2.49 16.50
N GLU A 46 -5.18 -1.69 15.61
CA GLU A 46 -5.03 -0.23 15.78
C GLU A 46 -5.78 0.59 14.71
N TYR A 47 -7.01 0.20 14.37
CA TYR A 47 -7.80 0.91 13.36
C TYR A 47 -8.18 2.33 13.81
N SER A 48 -7.86 3.33 12.98
CA SER A 48 -8.28 4.72 13.16
C SER A 48 -8.88 5.26 11.88
N VAL A 49 -10.10 5.79 11.94
CA VAL A 49 -10.84 6.34 10.79
C VAL A 49 -10.03 7.41 10.05
N LEU A 50 -9.23 8.20 10.77
CA LEU A 50 -8.51 9.34 10.22
C LEU A 50 -7.11 9.00 9.70
N ASN A 51 -6.40 8.04 10.31
CA ASN A 51 -4.96 7.87 10.07
C ASN A 51 -4.50 6.41 9.82
N ASN A 52 -5.34 5.41 10.14
CA ASN A 52 -5.00 3.99 9.97
C ASN A 52 -6.26 3.21 9.58
N ASN A 53 -6.84 3.61 8.45
CA ASN A 53 -8.05 3.01 7.90
C ASN A 53 -7.75 2.05 6.75
N CYS A 54 -8.79 1.48 6.13
CA CYS A 54 -8.67 0.52 5.04
C CYS A 54 -7.85 1.03 3.84
N GLU A 55 -7.90 2.33 3.54
CA GLU A 55 -7.20 2.88 2.38
C GLU A 55 -5.69 2.96 2.62
N HIS A 56 -5.28 3.35 3.83
CA HIS A 56 -3.86 3.31 4.22
C HIS A 56 -3.33 1.89 4.26
N PHE A 57 -4.12 0.93 4.75
CA PHE A 57 -3.76 -0.49 4.71
C PHE A 57 -3.54 -0.98 3.27
N CYS A 58 -4.49 -0.74 2.36
CA CYS A 58 -4.38 -1.12 0.95
C CYS A 58 -3.17 -0.47 0.26
N ASN A 59 -2.93 0.83 0.49
CA ASN A 59 -1.79 1.54 -0.07
C ASN A 59 -0.45 1.01 0.48
N TRP A 60 -0.38 0.70 1.77
CA TRP A 60 0.79 0.07 2.37
C TRP A 60 1.04 -1.33 1.82
N CYS A 61 -0.01 -2.14 1.61
CA CYS A 61 0.16 -3.46 1.00
C CYS A 61 0.73 -3.34 -0.41
N ARG A 62 0.22 -2.39 -1.22
CA ARG A 62 0.58 -2.20 -2.64
C ARG A 62 1.93 -1.51 -2.89
N SER A 63 2.39 -0.68 -1.95
CA SER A 63 3.53 0.21 -2.19
C SER A 63 4.49 0.38 -1.00
N GLY A 64 4.10 -0.05 0.21
CA GLY A 64 4.90 0.13 1.43
C GLY A 64 4.85 1.54 2.01
N LEU A 65 4.05 2.44 1.42
CA LEU A 65 3.94 3.83 1.85
C LEU A 65 2.91 3.98 2.98
N THR A 66 3.34 4.66 4.05
CA THR A 66 2.48 5.08 5.16
C THR A 66 2.27 6.59 5.06
N GLY A 67 1.02 7.05 4.90
CA GLY A 67 0.69 8.50 4.93
C GLY A 67 0.43 9.17 3.58
N LEU A 68 0.18 8.42 2.51
CA LEU A 68 -0.37 9.03 1.31
C LEU A 68 -1.83 9.41 1.56
N ASN A 69 -2.11 10.70 1.59
CA ASN A 69 -3.48 11.22 1.55
C ASN A 69 -4.06 11.08 0.15
N ASN A 70 -5.38 10.82 0.12
CA ASN A 70 -6.30 10.67 -1.02
C ASN A 70 -6.03 11.58 -2.23
N ASP A 71 -5.63 12.80 -1.91
CA ASP A 71 -5.59 13.94 -2.81
C ASP A 71 -4.16 14.35 -3.23
N PHE A 72 -3.14 13.55 -2.90
CA PHE A 72 -1.72 13.91 -3.04
C PHE A 72 -1.00 13.20 -4.21
N GLN A 73 -1.72 12.89 -5.30
CA GLN A 73 -1.16 12.24 -6.50
C GLN A 73 -0.01 13.03 -7.16
N SER A 74 0.10 14.34 -6.91
CA SER A 74 1.11 15.23 -7.52
C SER A 74 2.49 15.13 -6.87
N THR A 75 2.59 15.31 -5.54
CA THR A 75 3.88 15.45 -4.83
C THR A 75 4.62 14.12 -4.63
N ILE A 76 3.90 12.99 -4.66
CA ILE A 76 4.50 11.66 -4.55
C ILE A 76 5.28 11.32 -5.81
N THR A 77 4.81 11.75 -6.99
CA THR A 77 5.57 11.60 -8.24
C THR A 77 6.94 12.26 -8.10
N ASP A 78 7.02 13.45 -7.51
CA ASP A 78 8.28 14.18 -7.33
C ASP A 78 9.22 13.49 -6.31
N ILE A 79 8.69 12.98 -5.20
CA ILE A 79 9.51 12.25 -4.22
C ILE A 79 9.97 10.90 -4.80
N TYR A 80 9.10 10.18 -5.50
CA TYR A 80 9.43 8.90 -6.13
C TYR A 80 10.40 9.06 -7.29
N PHE A 81 10.24 10.09 -8.12
CA PHE A 81 11.21 10.41 -9.17
C PHE A 81 12.58 10.65 -8.53
N ASN A 82 12.66 11.52 -7.53
CA ASN A 82 13.94 11.84 -6.88
C ASN A 82 14.58 10.62 -6.21
N ARG A 83 13.79 9.76 -5.57
CA ARG A 83 14.30 8.59 -4.84
C ARG A 83 14.71 7.46 -5.79
N ILE A 84 13.92 7.16 -6.83
CA ILE A 84 14.28 6.19 -7.87
C ILE A 84 15.49 6.69 -8.68
N PHE A 85 15.54 7.96 -9.04
CA PHE A 85 16.68 8.56 -9.75
C PHE A 85 17.95 8.54 -8.89
N SER A 86 17.82 8.77 -7.57
CA SER A 86 18.94 8.64 -6.64
C SER A 86 19.46 7.20 -6.56
N TYR A 87 18.59 6.19 -6.43
CA TYR A 87 19.03 4.79 -6.43
C TYR A 87 19.64 4.36 -7.77
N LYS A 88 19.08 4.83 -8.89
CA LYS A 88 19.62 4.55 -10.21
C LYS A 88 21.01 5.17 -10.39
N ASN A 89 21.21 6.43 -9.99
CA ASN A 89 22.53 7.07 -9.98
C ASN A 89 23.53 6.34 -9.08
N ILE A 90 23.11 5.86 -7.90
CA ILE A 90 24.01 5.10 -7.01
C ILE A 90 24.45 3.80 -7.69
N ILE A 91 23.54 3.08 -8.34
CA ILE A 91 23.87 1.82 -9.04
C ILE A 91 24.79 2.09 -10.24
N GLU A 92 24.50 3.11 -11.05
CA GLU A 92 25.34 3.47 -12.21
C GLU A 92 26.76 3.87 -11.78
N ASN A 93 26.90 4.64 -10.69
CA ASN A 93 28.22 5.00 -10.14
C ASN A 93 28.99 3.79 -9.56
N VAL A 94 28.31 2.76 -9.05
CA VAL A 94 28.98 1.54 -8.58
C VAL A 94 29.50 0.71 -9.76
N VAL A 95 28.76 0.67 -10.87
CA VAL A 95 29.12 -0.11 -12.07
C VAL A 95 30.23 0.54 -12.89
N GLU A 96 30.36 1.87 -12.89
CA GLU A 96 31.41 2.58 -13.65
C GLU A 96 32.78 2.65 -12.94
N ASN A 97 32.85 2.24 -11.66
CA ASN A 97 34.09 2.25 -10.87
C ASN A 97 34.70 0.84 -10.67
N GLU A 98 34.28 -0.15 -11.46
CA GLU A 98 34.90 -1.48 -11.62
C GLU A 98 35.60 -1.61 -12.97
#